data_AF-A0A8T7BRR5-F1
#
_entry.id   AF-A0A8T7BRR5-F1
#
_cell.length_a   1.000
_cell.length_b   1.000
_cell.length_c   1.000
_cell.angle_alpha   90.00
_cell.angle_beta   90.00
_cell.angle_gamma   90.00
#
_symmetry.space_group_name_H-M   'P 1'
#
loop_
_entity.id
_entity.type
_entity.pdbx_description
1 polymer ?
#
loop_
_entity_poly.entity_id
_entity_poly.type
_entity_poly.pdbx_seq_one_letter_code
_entity_poly.pdbx_strand_id
1 'polypeptide(L)'
;MLEKQTIVAAFYKFIRLDDHAALRPEIMALCEQQNIKGTILLAAEGINATVSGSREAIDQLRIFLNRDSRFEKMEYKESLFDKDPFYRMKVKLKKEIVTLGVPGSDPNNKTGRYVASNQWNELISDPDVLVIDVRNNYECE
;
A
#
# COMPACT_ATOMS: atom_id res chain seq x y z
N MET A 1 -5.65 -28.00 16.36
CA MET A 1 -5.80 -26.57 16.70
C MET A 1 -5.81 -25.82 15.38
N LEU A 2 -6.81 -24.98 15.10
CA LEU A 2 -6.77 -24.13 13.90
C LEU A 2 -5.58 -23.18 14.06
N GLU A 3 -4.60 -23.28 13.16
CA GLU A 3 -3.53 -22.28 13.08
C GLU A 3 -4.18 -20.92 12.79
N LYS A 4 -3.89 -19.95 13.66
CA LYS A 4 -4.49 -18.63 13.58
C LYS A 4 -3.83 -17.91 12.41
N GLN A 5 -4.49 -17.89 11.25
CA GLN A 5 -3.97 -17.22 10.06
C GLN A 5 -3.92 -15.71 10.28
N THR A 6 -2.77 -15.12 9.96
CA THR A 6 -2.56 -13.69 9.92
C THR A 6 -2.91 -13.18 8.52
N ILE A 7 -3.62 -12.06 8.45
CA ILE A 7 -3.86 -11.36 7.19
C ILE A 7 -2.71 -10.39 6.96
N VAL A 8 -2.15 -10.41 5.76
CA VAL A 8 -1.24 -9.39 5.25
C VAL A 8 -2.02 -8.54 4.26
N ALA A 9 -2.15 -7.25 4.53
CA ALA A 9 -2.81 -6.29 3.66
C ALA A 9 -1.79 -5.32 3.06
N ALA A 10 -1.78 -5.24 1.73
CA ALA A 10 -1.03 -4.25 0.97
C ALA A 10 -2.01 -3.27 0.30
N PHE A 11 -1.77 -1.97 0.48
CA PHE A 11 -2.61 -0.93 -0.10
C PHE A 11 -1.80 0.34 -0.32
N TYR A 12 -2.18 1.11 -1.34
CA TYR A 12 -1.65 2.44 -1.57
C TYR A 12 -2.71 3.31 -2.21
N LYS A 13 -2.57 4.62 -2.06
CA LYS A 13 -3.39 5.58 -2.79
C LYS A 13 -2.61 6.88 -2.94
N PHE A 14 -2.49 7.34 -4.19
CA PHE A 14 -2.07 8.70 -4.47
C PHE A 14 -3.27 9.64 -4.24
N ILE A 15 -3.11 10.55 -3.30
CA ILE A 15 -4.13 11.51 -2.88
C ILE A 15 -3.42 12.64 -2.11
N ARG A 16 -3.83 13.89 -2.33
CA ARG A 16 -3.22 15.02 -1.62
C ARG A 16 -3.54 14.97 -0.13
N LEU A 17 -2.50 14.90 0.70
CA LEU A 17 -2.57 14.88 2.17
C LEU A 17 -1.70 15.98 2.78
N ASP A 18 -2.16 17.22 2.74
CA ASP A 18 -1.41 18.36 3.31
C ASP A 18 -1.17 18.22 4.83
N ASP A 19 -2.07 17.50 5.51
CA ASP A 19 -2.08 17.19 6.94
C ASP A 19 -1.52 15.78 7.27
N HIS A 20 -0.82 15.11 6.34
CA HIS A 20 -0.29 13.74 6.54
C HIS A 20 0.54 13.57 7.83
N ALA A 21 1.20 14.63 8.30
CA ALA A 21 1.93 14.64 9.57
C ALA A 21 1.01 14.47 10.80
N ALA A 22 -0.20 15.03 10.75
CA ALA A 22 -1.21 14.92 11.81
C ALA A 22 -1.88 13.53 11.83
N LEU A 23 -2.01 12.86 10.68
CA LEU A 23 -2.56 11.51 10.58
C LEU A 23 -1.66 10.44 11.24
N ARG A 24 -0.34 10.67 11.30
CA ARG A 24 0.63 9.70 11.82
C ARG A 24 0.35 9.21 13.25
N PRO A 25 0.20 10.08 14.26
CA PRO A 25 -0.07 9.63 15.63
C PRO A 25 -1.38 8.84 15.76
N GLU A 26 -2.44 9.24 15.04
CA GLU A 26 -3.74 8.57 15.11
C GLU A 26 -3.68 7.16 14.50
N ILE A 27 -3.06 7.04 13.32
CA ILE A 27 -2.86 5.73 12.66
C ILE A 27 -1.96 4.84 13.52
N MET A 28 -0.87 5.38 14.09
CA MET A 28 0.01 4.60 14.96
C MET A 28 -0.74 4.07 16.19
N ALA A 29 -1.50 4.92 16.88
CA ALA A 29 -2.25 4.54 18.07
C ALA A 29 -3.28 3.44 17.78
N LEU A 30 -4.01 3.55 16.67
CA LEU A 30 -4.93 2.50 16.23
C LEU A 30 -4.20 1.20 15.95
N CYS A 31 -3.09 1.24 15.19
CA CYS A 31 -2.33 0.04 14.87
C CYS A 31 -1.79 -0.64 16.13
N GLU A 32 -1.27 0.12 17.09
CA GLU A 32 -0.81 -0.41 18.37
C GLU A 32 -1.97 -1.03 19.18
N GLN A 33 -3.10 -0.35 19.29
CA GLN A 33 -4.29 -0.86 19.98
C GLN A 33 -4.81 -2.17 19.38
N GLN A 34 -4.73 -2.31 18.05
CA GLN A 34 -5.20 -3.48 17.31
C GLN A 34 -4.11 -4.56 17.11
N ASN A 35 -2.92 -4.40 17.70
CA ASN A 35 -1.76 -5.28 17.50
C ASN A 35 -1.36 -5.49 16.02
N ILE A 36 -1.54 -4.46 15.19
CA ILE A 36 -1.13 -4.46 13.79
C ILE A 36 0.39 -4.24 13.71
N LYS A 37 1.06 -4.99 12.84
CA LYS A 37 2.50 -4.86 12.57
C LYS A 37 2.72 -4.53 11.10
N GLY A 38 3.90 -4.03 10.75
CA GLY A 38 4.26 -3.68 9.37
C GLY A 38 4.64 -2.22 9.22
N THR A 39 4.49 -1.68 8.01
CA THR A 39 4.90 -0.31 7.68
C THR A 39 3.79 0.42 6.93
N ILE A 40 3.48 1.64 7.39
CA ILE A 40 2.70 2.64 6.67
C ILE A 40 3.61 3.83 6.38
N LEU A 41 3.67 4.23 5.12
CA LEU A 41 4.32 5.43 4.63
C LEU A 41 3.26 6.49 4.37
N LEU A 42 3.50 7.69 4.87
CA LEU A 42 2.67 8.87 4.66
C LEU A 42 3.53 9.97 4.03
N ALA A 43 3.02 10.58 2.97
CA ALA A 43 3.62 11.75 2.34
C ALA A 43 2.51 12.70 1.90
N ALA A 44 2.88 13.92 1.49
CA ALA A 44 1.92 14.87 0.94
C ALA A 44 1.18 14.33 -0.31
N GLU A 45 1.78 13.37 -1.02
CA GLU A 45 1.20 12.72 -2.20
C GLU A 45 0.33 11.48 -1.91
N GLY A 46 0.26 11.02 -0.65
CA GLY A 46 -0.64 9.93 -0.29
C GLY A 46 -0.15 8.96 0.79
N ILE A 47 -0.60 7.71 0.67
CA ILE A 47 -0.34 6.61 1.61
C ILE A 47 0.11 5.35 0.86
N ASN A 48 1.08 4.62 1.42
CA ASN A 48 1.47 3.27 0.97
C ASN A 48 1.74 2.40 2.20
N ALA A 49 1.18 1.19 2.24
CA ALA A 49 1.26 0.33 3.39
C ALA A 49 1.38 -1.15 3.02
N THR A 50 2.16 -1.86 3.84
CA THR A 50 2.07 -3.31 3.99
C THR A 50 2.01 -3.61 5.49
N VAL A 51 0.89 -4.14 5.93
CA VAL A 51 0.60 -4.41 7.35
C VAL A 51 0.07 -5.81 7.55
N SER A 52 0.18 -6.33 8.77
CA SER A 52 -0.34 -7.62 9.14
C SER A 52 -1.06 -7.59 10.49
N GLY A 53 -2.10 -8.40 10.62
CA GLY A 53 -2.89 -8.53 11.84
C GLY A 53 -4.00 -9.59 11.70
N SER A 54 -4.86 -9.71 12.71
CA SER A 54 -6.08 -10.52 12.56
C SER A 54 -7.06 -9.88 11.56
N ARG A 55 -8.05 -10.65 11.10
CA ARG A 55 -9.15 -10.13 10.28
C ARG A 55 -9.79 -8.88 10.89
N GLU A 56 -10.11 -8.97 12.16
CA GLU A 56 -10.74 -7.88 12.90
C GLU A 56 -9.83 -6.65 12.96
N ALA A 57 -8.53 -6.83 13.18
CA ALA A 57 -7.57 -5.74 13.23
C ALA A 57 -7.46 -5.02 11.86
N ILE A 58 -7.36 -5.77 10.76
CA ILE A 58 -7.31 -5.20 9.40
C ILE A 58 -8.63 -4.51 9.05
N ASP A 59 -9.78 -5.06 9.45
CA ASP A 59 -11.08 -4.41 9.27
C ASP A 59 -11.18 -3.09 10.05
N GLN A 60 -10.71 -3.06 11.30
CA GLN A 60 -10.69 -1.82 12.09
C GLN A 60 -9.81 -0.75 11.46
N LEU A 61 -8.65 -1.12 10.93
CA LEU A 61 -7.80 -0.19 10.17
C LEU A 61 -8.51 0.34 8.93
N ARG A 62 -9.17 -0.54 8.16
CA ARG A 62 -9.94 -0.14 6.97
C ARG A 62 -11.09 0.79 7.34
N ILE A 63 -11.86 0.48 8.38
CA ILE A 63 -12.96 1.32 8.87
C ILE A 63 -12.44 2.68 9.29
N PHE A 64 -11.34 2.71 10.06
CA PHE A 64 -10.73 3.96 10.50
C PHE A 64 -10.28 4.83 9.33
N LEU A 65 -9.55 4.26 8.36
CA LEU A 65 -9.09 5.00 7.19
C LEU A 65 -10.28 5.50 6.35
N ASN A 66 -11.33 4.69 6.18
CA ASN A 66 -12.54 5.10 5.44
C ASN A 66 -13.38 6.19 6.13
N ARG A 67 -13.06 6.61 7.36
CA ARG A 67 -13.70 7.79 7.98
C ARG A 67 -13.28 9.08 7.30
N ASP A 68 -12.09 9.08 6.71
CA ASP A 68 -11.60 10.17 5.88
C ASP A 68 -11.98 9.88 4.43
N SER A 69 -12.83 10.75 3.86
CA SER A 69 -13.33 10.59 2.48
C SER A 69 -12.20 10.54 1.45
N ARG A 70 -11.01 11.07 1.78
CA ARG A 70 -9.81 10.99 0.93
C ARG A 70 -9.33 9.56 0.71
N PHE A 71 -9.60 8.63 1.64
CA PHE A 71 -9.25 7.22 1.51
C PHE A 71 -10.38 6.34 0.95
N GLU A 72 -11.52 6.92 0.58
CA GLU A 72 -12.62 6.16 -0.04
C GLU A 72 -12.16 5.35 -1.26
N LYS A 73 -12.74 4.15 -1.43
CA LYS A 73 -12.44 3.23 -2.54
C LYS A 73 -10.95 2.83 -2.66
N MET A 74 -10.16 2.97 -1.60
CA MET A 74 -8.82 2.41 -1.57
C MET A 74 -8.91 0.88 -1.65
N GLU A 75 -8.17 0.29 -2.58
CA GLU A 75 -8.10 -1.15 -2.74
C GLU A 75 -7.12 -1.76 -1.75
N TYR A 76 -7.55 -2.85 -1.12
CA TYR A 76 -6.73 -3.64 -0.20
C TYR A 76 -6.49 -4.99 -0.84
N LYS A 77 -5.23 -5.31 -1.12
CA LYS A 77 -4.82 -6.64 -1.57
C LYS A 77 -4.43 -7.43 -0.34
N GLU A 78 -5.19 -8.48 -0.04
CA GLU A 78 -5.03 -9.29 1.16
C GLU A 78 -4.52 -10.70 0.82
N SER A 79 -3.61 -11.21 1.65
CA SER A 79 -3.09 -12.57 1.60
C SER A 79 -3.10 -13.20 2.99
N LEU A 80 -3.28 -14.52 3.06
CA LEU A 80 -3.25 -15.28 4.30
C LEU A 80 -1.85 -15.86 4.53
N PHE A 81 -1.37 -15.77 5.77
CA PHE A 81 -0.07 -16.28 6.20
C PHE A 81 -0.18 -16.99 7.55
N ASP A 82 0.57 -18.08 7.71
CA ASP A 82 0.57 -18.86 8.95
C ASP A 82 1.44 -18.21 10.05
N LYS A 83 2.31 -17.27 9.68
CA LYS A 83 3.24 -16.58 10.59
C LYS A 83 3.21 -15.09 10.33
N ASP A 84 3.42 -14.31 11.40
CA ASP A 84 3.61 -12.86 11.30
C ASP A 84 4.87 -12.54 10.49
N PRO A 85 4.75 -11.85 9.33
CA PRO A 85 5.91 -11.49 8.51
C PRO A 85 6.65 -10.24 9.03
N PHE A 86 6.05 -9.51 9.97
CA PHE A 86 6.60 -8.25 10.49
C PHE A 86 6.81 -8.31 12.00
N TYR A 87 7.93 -7.75 12.47
CA TYR A 87 8.27 -7.73 13.89
C TYR A 87 7.58 -6.63 14.70
N ARG A 88 7.31 -5.47 14.08
CA ARG A 88 6.78 -4.28 14.76
C ARG A 88 6.03 -3.37 13.79
N MET A 89 5.22 -2.47 14.35
CA MET A 89 4.59 -1.40 13.60
C MET A 89 5.54 -0.22 13.35
N LYS A 90 5.42 0.41 12.17
CA LYS A 90 6.07 1.67 11.83
C LYS A 90 5.12 2.54 11.01
N VAL A 91 4.87 3.77 11.45
CA VAL A 91 4.26 4.81 10.61
C VAL A 91 5.30 5.89 10.35
N LYS A 92 5.70 6.06 9.09
CA LYS A 92 6.81 6.94 8.69
C LYS A 92 6.32 8.07 7.80
N LEU A 93 6.76 9.29 8.11
CA LEU A 93 6.65 10.43 7.19
C LEU A 93 7.76 10.34 6.15
N LYS A 94 7.41 10.52 4.88
CA LYS A 94 8.31 10.50 3.74
C LYS A 94 8.01 11.66 2.80
N LYS A 95 8.98 11.96 1.92
CA LYS A 95 8.77 12.90 0.81
C LYS A 95 7.87 12.29 -0.26
N GLU A 96 8.10 11.01 -0.56
CA GLU A 96 7.37 10.20 -1.52
C GLU A 96 6.95 8.87 -0.86
N ILE A 97 5.76 8.37 -1.17
CA ILE A 97 5.29 7.04 -0.75
C ILE A 97 5.84 5.93 -1.64
N VAL A 98 6.27 6.29 -2.86
CA VAL A 98 7.04 5.45 -3.78
C VAL A 98 8.10 6.34 -4.39
N THR A 99 9.36 6.12 -4.02
CA THR A 99 10.46 6.98 -4.47
C THR A 99 10.72 6.78 -5.96
N LEU A 100 10.37 7.78 -6.78
CA LEU A 100 10.76 7.88 -8.18
C LEU A 100 12.00 8.78 -8.34
N GLY A 101 12.21 9.71 -7.41
CA GLY A 101 13.38 10.60 -7.41
C GLY A 101 13.37 11.64 -8.53
N VAL A 102 12.23 11.85 -9.19
CA VAL A 102 12.04 12.84 -10.25
C VAL A 102 11.30 14.06 -9.65
N PRO A 103 11.96 15.21 -9.50
CA PRO A 103 11.31 16.39 -8.95
C PRO A 103 10.13 16.85 -9.82
N GLY A 104 8.98 17.10 -9.19
CA GLY A 104 7.80 17.64 -9.87
C GLY A 104 6.95 16.61 -10.62
N SER A 105 7.28 15.31 -10.55
CA SER A 105 6.35 14.26 -10.98
C SER A 105 5.20 14.15 -9.98
N ASP A 106 3.99 14.52 -10.42
CA ASP A 106 2.78 14.24 -9.66
C ASP A 106 2.06 13.05 -10.30
N PRO A 107 2.02 11.89 -9.62
CA PRO A 107 1.37 10.69 -10.14
C PRO A 107 -0.14 10.86 -10.33
N ASN A 108 -0.75 11.93 -9.81
CA ASN A 108 -2.15 12.27 -10.05
C ASN A 108 -2.38 13.02 -11.38
N ASN A 109 -1.33 13.60 -11.99
CA ASN A 109 -1.50 14.51 -13.14
C ASN A 109 -1.46 13.81 -14.51
N LYS A 110 -0.65 12.75 -14.67
CA LYS A 110 -0.55 11.99 -15.92
C LYS A 110 -0.27 10.53 -15.64
N THR A 111 -1.24 9.67 -15.96
CA THR A 111 -1.09 8.22 -15.95
C THR A 111 -1.19 7.66 -17.36
N GLY A 112 -0.56 6.50 -17.59
CA GLY A 112 -0.70 5.76 -18.84
C GLY A 112 -2.06 5.06 -18.94
N ARG A 113 -2.27 4.32 -20.03
CA ARG A 113 -3.45 3.46 -20.18
C ARG A 113 -3.33 2.27 -19.23
N TYR A 114 -4.30 2.11 -18.35
CA TYR A 114 -4.42 0.89 -17.55
C TYR A 114 -4.76 -0.30 -18.46
N VAL A 115 -4.07 -1.41 -18.25
CA VAL A 115 -4.31 -2.69 -18.94
C VAL A 115 -4.84 -3.66 -17.90
N ALA A 116 -6.02 -4.23 -18.15
CA ALA A 116 -6.61 -5.21 -17.25
C ALA A 116 -5.80 -6.52 -17.27
N SER A 117 -5.82 -7.26 -16.15
CA SER A 117 -5.02 -8.49 -16.00
C SER A 117 -5.30 -9.55 -17.07
N ASN A 118 -6.54 -9.65 -17.55
CA ASN A 118 -6.94 -10.58 -18.62
C ASN A 118 -6.45 -10.17 -20.02
N GLN A 119 -6.08 -8.90 -20.22
CA GLN A 119 -5.55 -8.37 -21.48
C GLN A 119 -4.02 -8.34 -21.51
N TRP A 120 -3.38 -8.46 -20.34
CA TRP A 120 -1.94 -8.32 -20.20
C TRP A 120 -1.16 -9.35 -21.01
N ASN A 121 -1.54 -10.64 -20.92
CA ASN A 121 -0.83 -11.72 -21.61
C ASN A 121 -0.86 -11.58 -23.13
N GLU A 122 -1.98 -11.10 -23.68
CA GLU A 122 -2.10 -10.83 -25.12
C GLU A 122 -1.21 -9.65 -25.51
N LEU A 123 -1.25 -8.56 -24.74
CA LEU A 123 -0.44 -7.36 -25.01
C LEU A 123 1.07 -7.67 -25.04
N ILE A 124 1.58 -8.41 -24.07
CA ILE A 124 3.03 -8.70 -24.00
C ILE A 124 3.50 -9.80 -24.96
N SER A 125 2.57 -10.47 -25.66
CA SER A 125 2.89 -11.48 -26.66
C SER A 125 3.23 -10.89 -28.02
N ASP A 126 2.89 -9.62 -28.26
CA ASP A 126 3.22 -8.89 -29.46
C ASP A 126 4.74 -8.59 -29.49
N PRO A 127 5.48 -9.04 -30.53
CA PRO A 127 6.92 -8.83 -30.61
C PRO A 127 7.33 -7.35 -30.74
N ASP A 128 6.42 -6.46 -31.13
CA ASP A 128 6.70 -5.02 -31.23
C ASP A 128 6.50 -4.30 -29.87
N VAL A 129 6.05 -5.01 -28.83
CA VAL A 129 5.86 -4.46 -27.49
C VAL A 129 7.14 -4.57 -26.66
N LEU A 130 7.68 -3.41 -26.26
CA LEU A 130 8.76 -3.33 -25.29
C LEU A 130 8.20 -3.46 -23.86
N VAL A 131 8.55 -4.56 -23.18
CA VAL A 131 8.22 -4.78 -21.76
C VAL A 131 9.37 -4.26 -20.89
N ILE A 132 9.05 -3.34 -19.99
CA ILE A 132 10.01 -2.76 -19.04
C ILE A 132 9.63 -3.21 -17.64
N ASP A 133 10.53 -3.92 -16.96
CA ASP A 133 10.40 -4.18 -15.53
C ASP A 133 10.89 -2.96 -14.75
N VAL A 134 10.00 -2.37 -13.94
CA VAL A 134 10.25 -1.15 -13.15
C VAL A 134 10.63 -1.46 -11.69
N ARG A 135 10.82 -2.74 -11.37
CA ARG A 135 11.23 -3.20 -10.03
C ARG A 135 12.75 -3.11 -9.87
N ASN A 136 13.23 -3.31 -8.63
CA ASN A 136 14.66 -3.34 -8.38
C ASN A 136 15.29 -4.64 -8.90
N ASN A 137 16.60 -4.62 -9.17
CA ASN A 137 17.33 -5.79 -9.69
C ASN A 137 17.13 -7.06 -8.85
N TYR A 138 17.10 -6.96 -7.52
CA TYR A 138 16.91 -8.11 -6.62
C TYR A 138 15.50 -8.74 -6.69
N GLU A 139 14.56 -8.11 -7.40
CA GLU A 139 13.19 -8.62 -7.61
C GLU A 139 13.05 -9.34 -8.96
N CYS A 140 14.06 -9.24 -9.83
CA CYS A 140 14.07 -9.75 -11.20
C CYS A 140 14.94 -10.99 -11.38
N GLU A 141 15.83 -11.28 -10.42
CA GLU A 141 16.71 -12.46 -10.41
C GLU A 141 15.97 -13.75 -10.05
#